data_AF-A0A9E0VM81-F1
#
_entry.id   AF-A0A9E0VM81-F1
#
_cell.length_a   1.000
_cell.length_b   1.000
_cell.length_c   1.000
_cell.angle_alpha   90.00
_cell.angle_beta   90.00
_cell.angle_gamma   90.00
#
_symmetry.space_group_name_H-M   'P 1'
#
loop_
_entity.id
_entity.type
_entity.pdbx_description
1 polymer ?
#
loop_
_entity_poly.entity_id
_entity_poly.type
_entity_poly.pdbx_seq_one_letter_code
_entity_poly.pdbx_strand_id
1 'polypeptide(L)' 'MGVSEAGCDEAGRGALAGPVYASAVILPPDFFHPLLNDSKQLKESQRDKLRAIIEAEAIDWAVAWATPEEIDKV' A
#
# COMPACT_ATOMS: atom_id res chain seq x y z
N MET A 1 -13.55 -22.06 6.47
CA MET A 1 -13.24 -21.07 5.42
C MET A 1 -12.81 -19.80 6.14
N GLY A 2 -11.56 -19.38 5.99
CA GLY A 2 -11.04 -18.19 6.66
C GLY A 2 -11.61 -16.92 6.07
N VAL A 3 -11.64 -15.84 6.85
CA VAL A 3 -11.95 -14.49 6.36
C VAL A 3 -10.73 -13.99 5.59
N SER A 4 -10.94 -13.40 4.42
CA SER A 4 -9.87 -12.67 3.72
C SER A 4 -9.63 -11.35 4.45
N GLU A 5 -8.41 -11.13 4.91
CA GLU A 5 -8.00 -9.89 5.58
C GLU A 5 -7.29 -8.98 4.57
N ALA A 6 -7.68 -7.70 4.55
CA ALA A 6 -7.01 -6.68 3.75
C ALA A 6 -6.18 -5.78 4.67
N GLY A 7 -4.90 -5.62 4.34
CA GLY A 7 -4.05 -4.58 4.92
C GLY A 7 -4.24 -3.28 4.15
N CYS A 8 -4.47 -2.17 4.85
CA CYS A 8 -4.66 -0.85 4.25
C CYS A 8 -3.67 0.16 4.85
N ASP A 9 -3.20 1.09 4.02
CA ASP A 9 -2.32 2.19 4.45
C ASP A 9 -2.49 3.40 3.53
N GLU A 10 -2.06 4.58 4.00
CA GLU A 10 -2.11 5.83 3.24
C GLU A 10 -0.79 6.61 3.22
N ALA A 11 -0.57 7.37 2.16
CA ALA A 11 0.57 8.27 2.02
C ALA A 11 0.12 9.63 1.50
N GLY A 12 0.75 10.70 2.02
CA GLY A 12 0.50 12.08 1.56
C GLY A 12 -0.48 12.89 2.40
N ARG A 13 -1.12 12.31 3.43
CA ARG A 13 -2.10 13.01 4.28
C ARG A 13 -1.59 14.31 4.93
N GLY A 14 -0.28 14.42 5.21
CA GLY A 14 0.33 15.60 5.83
C GLY A 14 1.22 16.41 4.90
N ALA A 15 1.22 16.12 3.60
CA ALA A 15 2.05 16.84 2.64
C ALA A 15 1.48 18.24 2.36
N LEU A 16 2.36 19.23 2.20
CA LEU A 16 1.95 20.60 1.84
C LEU A 16 1.37 20.68 0.41
N ALA A 17 1.76 19.75 -0.46
CA ALA A 17 1.32 19.68 -1.85
C ALA A 17 1.26 18.23 -2.32
N GLY A 18 0.38 17.98 -3.30
CA GLY A 18 0.19 16.68 -3.92
C GLY A 18 -1.04 15.93 -3.40
N PRO A 19 -1.46 14.87 -4.11
CA PRO A 19 -2.62 14.07 -3.73
C PRO A 19 -2.30 13.16 -2.53
N VAL A 20 -3.37 12.67 -1.89
CA VAL A 20 -3.29 11.58 -0.91
C VAL A 20 -3.53 10.27 -1.63
N TYR A 21 -2.70 9.27 -1.38
CA TYR A 21 -2.86 7.90 -1.89
C TYR A 21 -3.28 6.96 -0.77
N ALA A 22 -4.13 5.99 -1.07
CA ALA A 22 -4.47 4.88 -0.19
C ALA A 22 -4.35 3.56 -0.96
N SER A 23 -3.93 2.50 -0.26
CA SER A 23 -3.87 1.16 -0.82
C SER A 23 -4.59 0.14 0.05
N ALA A 24 -5.02 -0.96 -0.57
CA ALA A 24 -5.51 -2.15 0.10
C ALA A 24 -4.88 -3.37 -0.56
N VAL A 25 -4.38 -4.32 0.23
CA VAL A 25 -3.73 -5.55 -0.26
C VAL A 25 -4.24 -6.75 0.54
N ILE A 26 -4.65 -7.79 -0.17
CA ILE A 26 -5.01 -9.11 0.39
C ILE A 26 -3.90 -10.09 -0.01
N LEU A 27 -3.12 -10.54 0.96
CA LEU A 27 -2.04 -11.51 0.74
C LEU A 27 -2.52 -12.95 1.06
N PRO A 28 -1.93 -13.97 0.43
CA PRO A 28 -2.09 -15.36 0.86
C PRO A 28 -1.74 -15.53 2.35
N PRO A 29 -2.46 -16.40 3.10
CA PRO A 29 -2.22 -16.58 4.54
C PRO A 29 -0.79 -17.04 4.91
N ASP A 30 -0.09 -17.66 3.97
CA ASP A 30 1.28 -18.17 4.10
C ASP A 30 2.33 -17.26 3.44
N PHE A 31 1.92 -16.09 2.92
CA PHE A 31 2.85 -15.14 2.32
C PHE A 31 3.83 -14.60 3.35
N PHE A 32 5.12 -14.72 3.05
CA PHE A 32 6.20 -14.14 3.84
C PHE A 32 7.28 -13.57 2.94
N HIS A 33 7.71 -12.35 3.24
CA HIS A 33 8.87 -11.74 2.62
C HIS A 33 9.72 -11.04 3.69
N PRO A 34 11.04 -11.29 3.77
CA PRO A 34 11.88 -10.80 4.87
C PRO A 34 11.92 -9.26 4.97
N LEU A 35 11.68 -8.57 3.85
CA LEU A 35 11.64 -7.10 3.80
C LEU A 35 10.27 -6.49 4.16
N LEU A 36 9.20 -7.28 4.27
CA LEU A 36 7.83 -6.76 4.50
C LEU A 36 7.52 -6.44 5.98
N ASN A 37 8.40 -6.82 6.91
CA ASN A 37 8.23 -6.63 8.36
C ASN A 37 8.38 -5.16 8.80
N ASP A 38 9.42 -4.46 8.35
CA ASP A 38 9.68 -3.07 8.74
C ASP A 38 9.96 -2.21 7.50
N SER A 39 8.87 -1.72 6.90
CA SER A 39 8.92 -0.89 5.69
C SER A 39 9.60 0.47 5.93
N LYS A 40 9.71 0.92 7.18
CA LYS A 40 10.25 2.25 7.54
C LYS A 40 11.75 2.39 7.29
N GLN A 41 12.45 1.27 7.09
CA GLN A 41 13.90 1.25 6.82
C GLN A 41 14.24 0.92 5.35
N LEU A 42 13.24 0.73 4.49
CA LEU A 42 13.47 0.37 3.09
C LEU A 42 13.87 1.60 2.25
N LYS A 43 14.92 1.43 1.45
CA LYS A 43 15.24 2.36 0.36
C LYS A 43 14.17 2.30 -0.73
N GLU A 44 14.03 3.36 -1.51
CA GLU A 44 13.09 3.43 -2.65
C GLU A 44 13.22 2.24 -3.59
N SER A 45 14.43 1.90 -4.01
CA SER A 45 14.69 0.75 -4.88
C SER A 45 14.33 -0.62 -4.27
N GLN A 46 14.25 -0.73 -2.94
CA GLN A 46 13.77 -1.94 -2.26
C GLN A 46 12.24 -1.96 -2.25
N ARG A 47 11.58 -0.80 -2.08
CA ARG A 47 10.12 -0.68 -2.16
C ARG A 47 9.61 -0.99 -3.56
N ASP A 48 10.28 -0.53 -4.61
CA ASP A 48 9.87 -0.81 -5.99
C ASP A 48 9.94 -2.31 -6.32
N LYS A 49 10.99 -2.98 -5.85
CA LYS A 49 11.13 -4.43 -5.97
C LYS A 49 10.05 -5.16 -5.18
N LEU A 50 9.81 -4.72 -3.95
CA LEU A 50 8.81 -5.33 -3.07
C LEU A 50 7.40 -5.15 -3.63
N ARG A 51 7.10 -3.99 -4.20
CA ARG A 51 5.84 -3.70 -4.88
C ARG A 51 5.56 -4.73 -5.98
N ALA A 52 6.51 -4.97 -6.88
CA ALA A 52 6.33 -5.95 -7.95
C ALA A 52 6.06 -7.38 -7.44
N ILE A 53 6.69 -7.75 -6.31
CA ILE A 53 6.45 -9.05 -5.66
C ILE A 53 5.05 -9.09 -5.05
N ILE A 54 4.65 -8.06 -4.31
CA ILE A 54 3.33 -7.95 -3.69
C ILE A 54 2.23 -8.00 -4.76
N GLU A 55 2.37 -7.21 -5.84
CA GLU A 55 1.36 -7.15 -6.91
C GLU A 55 1.20 -8.49 -7.66
N ALA A 56 2.26 -9.30 -7.72
CA ALA A 56 2.25 -10.61 -8.37
C ALA A 56 1.70 -11.73 -7.48
N GLU A 57 1.94 -11.65 -6.17
CA GLU A 57 1.62 -12.71 -5.20
C GLU A 57 0.31 -12.44 -4.42
N ALA A 58 -0.17 -11.20 -4.41
CA ALA A 58 -1.42 -10.85 -3.74
C ALA A 58 -2.62 -11.56 -4.39
N ILE A 59 -3.57 -11.95 -3.55
CA ILE A 59 -4.88 -12.45 -4.01
C ILE A 59 -5.62 -11.33 -4.73
N ASP A 60 -5.58 -10.12 -4.15
CA ASP A 60 -6.11 -8.91 -4.76
C ASP A 60 -5.43 -7.68 -4.15
N TRP A 61 -5.39 -6.58 -4.90
CA TRP A 61 -4.87 -5.30 -4.44
C TRP A 61 -5.46 -4.14 -5.23
N ALA A 62 -5.52 -2.97 -4.59
CA ALA A 62 -5.92 -1.73 -5.23
C ALA A 62 -5.15 -0.54 -4.68
N VAL A 63 -4.98 0.48 -5.52
CA VAL A 63 -4.47 1.80 -5.15
C VAL A 63 -5.44 2.86 -5.66
N ALA A 64 -5.81 3.79 -4.78
CA ALA A 64 -6.64 4.94 -5.11
C ALA A 64 -5.95 6.22 -4.63
N TRP A 65 -6.41 7.35 -5.15
CA TRP A 65 -5.92 8.66 -4.74
C TRP A 65 -7.05 9.69 -4.74
N ALA A 66 -6.84 10.76 -3.97
CA ALA A 66 -7.69 11.94 -3.96
C ALA A 66 -6.84 13.19 -4.17
N THR A 67 -7.27 14.08 -5.07
CA THR A 67 -6.58 15.35 -5.31
C THR A 67 -6.81 16.34 -4.18
N PRO A 68 -5.93 17.36 -4.00
CA PRO A 68 -6.18 18.42 -3.03
C PRO A 68 -7.56 19.07 -3.21
N GLU A 69 -7.99 19.31 -4.45
CA GLU A 69 -9.30 19.91 -4.74
C GLU A 69 -10.49 19.00 -4.42
N GLU A 70 -10.30 17.67 -4.41
CA GLU A 70 -11.30 16.71 -3.94
C GLU A 70 -11.36 16.68 -2.41
N ILE A 71 -10.19 16.75 -1.76
CA ILE A 71 -10.06 16.75 -0.29
C ILE A 71 -10.64 18.04 0.30
N ASP A 72 -10.39 19.20 -0.31
CA ASP A 72 -10.89 20.50 0.14
C ASP A 72 -12.43 20.62 0.09
N LYS A 73 -13.12 19.67 -0.56
CA LYS A 73 -14.59 19.62 -0.65
C LYS A 73 -15.25 18.75 0.41
N VAL A 74 -14.47 18.14 1.30
CA VAL A 74 -14.93 17.26 2.40
C VAL A 74 -14.74 17.94 3.74
#